data_AF-A0A094ZHT8-F1
#
_entry.id   AF-A0A094ZHT8-F1
#
_cell.length_a   1.000
_cell.length_b   1.000
_cell.length_c   1.000
_cell.angle_alpha   90.00
_cell.angle_beta   90.00
_cell.angle_gamma   90.00
#
_symmetry.space_group_name_H-M   'P 1'
#
loop_
_entity.id
_entity.type
_entity.pdbx_description
1 polymer ?
#
loop_
_entity_poly.entity_id
_entity_poly.type
_entity_poly.pdbx_seq_one_letter_code
_entity_poly.pdbx_strand_id
1 'polypeptide(L)'
;MSHKRPEHSLPPELYYNSDEAKKYSSNSHIIDIQTRITERALELLALPEDEACMVLDIGCGSGLSGETITENGHHWVGVDISKDMLEVALDREVEGSLVLGDLGCGLPFRGGSFDGAISISAIQWLCNADRSSQNPIARLRRFFVSLYSSLTRGARAVLQFYPESIVQADLLQNEATRAGFTGGLVIDYPNSTRAKKYFLVLDVCSTRRIPQPLTENNEMSNHNRNKLETLRECRQMKKLPKHSVAWIKQKKQRARDQMKEVARDSKYTGRKRRAKF
;
A
#
# COMPACT_ATOMS: atom_id res chain seq x y z
N MET A 1 35.14 11.61 -6.39
CA MET A 1 34.89 11.04 -7.73
C MET A 1 33.49 11.45 -8.13
N SER A 2 33.28 11.94 -9.36
CA SER A 2 31.93 12.24 -9.85
C SER A 2 31.14 10.93 -9.84
N HIS A 3 30.20 10.78 -8.91
CA HIS A 3 29.35 9.60 -8.84
C HIS A 3 28.41 9.67 -10.04
N LYS A 4 28.76 8.95 -11.12
CA LYS A 4 27.86 8.74 -12.25
C LYS A 4 26.57 8.12 -11.72
N ARG A 5 25.45 8.61 -12.24
CA ARG A 5 24.11 8.05 -11.97
C ARG A 5 24.08 6.56 -12.34
N PRO A 6 23.49 5.69 -11.51
CA PRO A 6 23.33 4.26 -11.83
C PRO A 6 22.77 4.01 -13.22
N GLU A 7 21.78 4.82 -13.61
CA GLU A 7 21.04 4.68 -14.85
C GLU A 7 21.88 4.95 -16.12
N HIS A 8 23.08 5.51 -15.98
CA HIS A 8 24.01 5.75 -17.10
C HIS A 8 25.10 4.69 -17.22
N SER A 9 25.14 3.73 -16.29
CA SER A 9 26.23 2.76 -16.20
C SER A 9 25.85 1.42 -16.83
N LEU A 10 24.79 0.79 -16.34
CA LEU A 10 24.29 -0.49 -16.80
C LEU A 10 22.77 -0.54 -16.68
N PRO A 11 22.10 -1.40 -17.46
CA PRO A 11 20.69 -1.72 -17.26
C PRO A 11 20.41 -2.15 -15.81
N PRO A 12 19.22 -1.90 -15.25
CA PRO A 12 18.92 -2.19 -13.85
C PRO A 12 19.06 -3.68 -13.50
N GLU A 13 18.73 -4.56 -14.46
CA GLU A 13 18.90 -6.02 -14.36
C GLU A 13 20.36 -6.47 -14.22
N LEU A 14 21.32 -5.64 -14.64
CA LEU A 14 22.76 -5.92 -14.57
C LEU A 14 23.48 -5.06 -13.52
N TYR A 15 22.96 -3.87 -13.22
CA TYR A 15 23.53 -2.95 -12.25
C TYR A 15 23.44 -3.53 -10.83
N TYR A 16 22.24 -3.98 -10.44
CA TYR A 16 22.02 -4.63 -9.15
C TYR A 16 22.28 -6.13 -9.25
N ASN A 17 23.54 -6.48 -9.47
CA ASN A 17 24.00 -7.87 -9.36
C ASN A 17 24.07 -8.32 -7.89
N SER A 18 24.36 -9.60 -7.65
CA SER A 18 24.44 -10.21 -6.33
C SER A 18 25.24 -9.41 -5.29
N ASP A 19 26.36 -8.80 -5.69
CA ASP A 19 27.24 -8.07 -4.78
C ASP A 19 26.69 -6.67 -4.48
N GLU A 20 26.26 -5.94 -5.50
CA GLU A 20 25.69 -4.60 -5.35
C GLU A 20 24.35 -4.65 -4.61
N ALA A 21 23.52 -5.67 -4.86
CA ALA A 21 22.27 -5.91 -4.13
C ALA A 21 22.54 -6.09 -2.63
N LYS A 22 23.47 -6.97 -2.25
CA LYS A 22 23.83 -7.18 -0.83
C LYS A 22 24.40 -5.93 -0.18
N LYS A 23 25.29 -5.21 -0.86
CA LYS A 23 25.84 -3.93 -0.35
C LYS A 23 24.74 -2.90 -0.14
N TYR A 24 23.85 -2.75 -1.10
CA TYR A 24 22.73 -1.82 -1.04
C TYR A 24 21.84 -2.11 0.17
N SER A 25 21.45 -3.37 0.33
CA SER A 25 20.56 -3.82 1.40
C SER A 25 21.22 -3.84 2.78
N SER A 26 22.56 -3.97 2.87
CA SER A 26 23.28 -3.98 4.17
C SER A 26 23.63 -2.57 4.68
N ASN A 27 23.52 -1.54 3.85
CA ASN A 27 23.93 -0.18 4.21
C ASN A 27 22.86 0.54 5.03
N SER A 28 23.10 0.70 6.33
CA SER A 28 22.15 1.32 7.28
C SER A 28 21.67 2.73 6.88
N HIS A 29 22.53 3.53 6.24
CA HIS A 29 22.14 4.86 5.77
C HIS A 29 21.20 4.80 4.54
N ILE A 30 21.37 3.79 3.68
CA ILE A 30 20.44 3.56 2.56
C ILE A 30 19.09 3.06 3.09
N ILE A 31 19.11 2.13 4.04
CA ILE A 31 17.92 1.62 4.71
C ILE A 31 17.13 2.79 5.34
N ASP A 32 17.75 3.61 6.18
CA ASP A 32 17.09 4.78 6.81
C ASP A 32 16.45 5.72 5.79
N ILE A 33 17.17 6.03 4.71
CA ILE A 33 16.65 6.89 3.64
C ILE A 33 15.43 6.25 2.96
N GLN A 34 15.50 4.96 2.61
CA GLN A 34 14.41 4.30 1.91
C GLN A 34 13.18 4.10 2.80
N THR A 35 13.37 3.78 4.07
CA THR A 35 12.28 3.72 5.05
C THR A 35 11.58 5.08 5.14
N ARG A 36 12.32 6.17 5.35
CA ARG A 36 11.74 7.53 5.47
C ARG A 36 11.04 8.01 4.20
N ILE A 37 11.59 7.69 3.03
CA ILE A 37 10.94 8.02 1.75
C ILE A 37 9.66 7.20 1.58
N THR A 38 9.67 5.93 2.01
CA THR A 38 8.50 5.04 1.94
C THR A 38 7.40 5.49 2.90
N GLU A 39 7.73 5.82 4.14
CA GLU A 39 6.79 6.41 5.11
C GLU A 39 6.13 7.65 4.52
N ARG A 40 6.94 8.55 3.93
CA ARG A 40 6.41 9.74 3.27
C ARG A 40 5.51 9.40 2.08
N ALA A 41 5.84 8.36 1.31
CA ALA A 41 5.00 7.91 0.21
C ALA A 41 3.66 7.35 0.71
N LEU A 42 3.64 6.61 1.83
CA LEU A 42 2.44 6.09 2.47
C LEU A 42 1.55 7.22 3.02
N GLU A 43 2.14 8.25 3.63
CA GLU A 43 1.39 9.46 4.03
C GLU A 43 0.68 10.11 2.83
N LEU A 44 1.39 10.27 1.71
CA LEU A 44 0.84 10.84 0.48
C LEU A 44 -0.19 9.93 -0.17
N LEU A 45 -0.05 8.61 0.00
CA LEU A 45 -0.98 7.60 -0.50
C LEU A 45 -2.35 7.72 0.18
N ALA A 46 -2.37 8.18 1.43
CA ALA A 46 -3.58 8.49 2.21
C ALA A 46 -4.59 7.33 2.25
N LEU A 47 -4.09 6.13 2.55
CA LEU A 47 -4.92 4.93 2.74
C LEU A 47 -5.81 5.08 3.99
N PRO A 48 -6.97 4.39 4.05
CA PRO A 48 -7.82 4.37 5.23
C PRO A 48 -7.07 3.81 6.47
N GLU A 49 -7.08 4.55 7.57
CA GLU A 49 -6.39 4.15 8.82
C GLU A 49 -7.01 2.90 9.49
N ASP A 50 -8.29 2.65 9.25
CA ASP A 50 -9.06 1.59 9.94
C ASP A 50 -9.05 0.24 9.21
N GLU A 51 -8.40 0.12 8.05
CA GLU A 51 -8.49 -1.05 7.17
C GLU A 51 -7.14 -1.41 6.53
N ALA A 52 -6.80 -2.71 6.57
CA ALA A 52 -5.64 -3.22 5.83
C ALA A 52 -5.94 -3.18 4.33
N CYS A 53 -5.07 -2.52 3.56
CA CYS A 53 -5.19 -2.35 2.12
C CYS A 53 -4.22 -3.27 1.37
N MET A 54 -4.51 -3.52 0.09
CA MET A 54 -3.61 -4.23 -0.82
C MET A 54 -2.80 -3.24 -1.66
N VAL A 55 -1.49 -3.16 -1.43
CA VAL A 55 -0.59 -2.18 -2.06
C VAL A 55 0.31 -2.85 -3.09
N LEU A 56 0.48 -2.22 -4.25
CA LEU A 56 1.49 -2.62 -5.22
C LEU A 56 2.80 -1.85 -4.98
N ASP A 57 3.90 -2.57 -4.73
CA ASP A 57 5.25 -2.00 -4.63
C ASP A 57 6.01 -2.18 -5.96
N ILE A 58 6.26 -1.08 -6.65
CA ILE A 58 6.78 -1.03 -8.02
C ILE A 58 8.27 -0.71 -7.99
N GLY A 59 9.09 -1.66 -8.45
CA GLY A 59 10.54 -1.63 -8.25
C GLY A 59 10.88 -1.91 -6.79
N CYS A 60 10.32 -2.99 -6.23
CA CYS A 60 10.39 -3.30 -4.81
C CYS A 60 11.82 -3.65 -4.34
N GLY A 61 12.74 -3.92 -5.26
CA GLY A 61 14.12 -4.25 -4.96
C GLY A 61 14.24 -5.38 -3.93
N SER A 62 15.02 -5.12 -2.88
CA SER A 62 15.25 -6.07 -1.78
C SER A 62 14.15 -6.06 -0.71
N GLY A 63 12.99 -5.48 -1.01
CA GLY A 63 11.81 -5.47 -0.12
C GLY A 63 11.81 -4.42 0.98
N LEU A 64 12.74 -3.46 0.99
CA LEU A 64 12.83 -2.42 2.04
C LEU A 64 11.54 -1.59 2.16
N SER A 65 10.99 -1.15 1.02
CA SER A 65 9.71 -0.43 0.98
C SER A 65 8.54 -1.33 1.40
N GLY A 66 8.56 -2.60 0.99
CA GLY A 66 7.58 -3.61 1.37
C GLY A 66 7.54 -3.90 2.88
N GLU A 67 8.70 -3.94 3.55
CA GLU A 67 8.78 -4.06 5.01
C GLU A 67 8.04 -2.89 5.67
N THR A 68 8.30 -1.65 5.23
CA THR A 68 7.58 -0.46 5.73
C THR A 68 6.07 -0.52 5.47
N ILE A 69 5.63 -1.05 4.32
CA ILE A 69 4.19 -1.26 4.06
C ILE A 69 3.59 -2.25 5.08
N THR A 70 4.31 -3.33 5.37
CA THR A 70 3.90 -4.38 6.31
C THR A 70 3.81 -3.83 7.73
N GLU A 71 4.81 -3.06 8.16
CA GLU A 71 4.85 -2.38 9.47
C GLU A 71 3.69 -1.40 9.67
N ASN A 72 3.18 -0.80 8.57
CA ASN A 72 2.00 0.05 8.55
C ASN A 72 0.68 -0.74 8.44
N GLY A 73 0.71 -2.07 8.55
CA GLY A 73 -0.49 -2.92 8.63
C GLY A 73 -1.17 -3.19 7.29
N HIS A 74 -0.45 -3.08 6.18
CA HIS A 74 -0.97 -3.33 4.84
C HIS A 74 -0.34 -4.57 4.20
N HIS A 75 -1.05 -5.17 3.25
CA HIS A 75 -0.55 -6.27 2.44
C HIS A 75 0.03 -5.74 1.14
N TRP A 76 1.01 -6.44 0.56
CA TRP A 76 1.62 -5.97 -0.67
C TRP A 76 2.12 -7.06 -1.61
N VAL A 77 2.25 -6.67 -2.87
CA VAL A 77 2.93 -7.44 -3.91
C VAL A 77 4.02 -6.55 -4.50
N GLY A 78 5.24 -7.08 -4.58
CA GLY A 78 6.39 -6.39 -5.17
C GLY A 78 6.66 -6.84 -6.59
N VAL A 79 7.02 -5.91 -7.47
CA VAL A 79 7.56 -6.21 -8.81
C VAL A 79 8.94 -5.60 -8.95
N ASP A 80 9.93 -6.39 -9.34
CA ASP A 80 11.26 -5.89 -9.69
C ASP A 80 11.84 -6.64 -10.91
N ILE A 81 12.74 -6.00 -11.63
CA ILE A 81 13.43 -6.58 -12.79
C ILE A 81 14.70 -7.35 -12.39
N SER A 82 15.31 -7.00 -11.25
CA SER A 82 16.52 -7.66 -10.76
C SER A 82 16.17 -8.91 -9.96
N LYS A 83 16.54 -10.07 -10.51
CA LYS A 83 16.44 -11.36 -9.82
C LYS A 83 17.25 -11.37 -8.52
N ASP A 84 18.45 -10.78 -8.52
CA ASP A 84 19.33 -10.75 -7.37
C ASP A 84 18.75 -9.89 -6.23
N MET A 85 18.08 -8.77 -6.55
CA MET A 85 17.37 -7.98 -5.54
C MET A 85 16.21 -8.76 -4.92
N LEU A 86 15.44 -9.50 -5.73
CA LEU A 86 14.36 -10.35 -5.22
C LEU A 86 14.88 -11.52 -4.38
N GLU A 87 16.03 -12.10 -4.72
CA GLU A 87 16.68 -13.12 -3.89
C GLU A 87 17.06 -12.56 -2.51
N VAL A 88 17.59 -11.33 -2.44
CA VAL A 88 17.84 -10.67 -1.15
C VAL A 88 16.54 -10.43 -0.37
N ALA A 89 15.44 -10.09 -1.05
CA ALA A 89 14.13 -9.94 -0.40
C ALA A 89 13.63 -11.28 0.17
N LEU A 90 13.83 -12.39 -0.54
CA LEU A 90 13.50 -13.73 -0.06
C LEU A 90 14.35 -14.13 1.15
N ASP A 91 15.66 -13.87 1.12
CA ASP A 91 16.58 -14.13 2.23
C ASP A 91 16.23 -13.34 3.50
N ARG A 92 15.54 -12.20 3.34
CA ARG A 92 15.01 -11.37 4.43
C ARG A 92 13.66 -11.83 4.96
N GLU A 93 13.07 -12.85 4.36
CA GLU A 93 11.76 -13.40 4.74
C GLU A 93 10.64 -12.35 4.75
N VAL A 94 10.63 -11.45 3.75
CA VAL A 94 9.58 -10.43 3.64
C VAL A 94 8.19 -11.06 3.49
N GLU A 95 7.16 -10.41 4.06
CA GLU A 95 5.79 -10.94 4.04
C GLU A 95 5.09 -10.83 2.67
N GLY A 96 5.52 -9.91 1.83
CA GLY A 96 4.91 -9.65 0.52
C GLY A 96 5.21 -10.72 -0.52
N SER A 97 4.32 -10.86 -1.50
CA SER A 97 4.58 -11.70 -2.67
C SER A 97 5.48 -10.98 -3.67
N LEU A 98 6.49 -11.66 -4.19
CA LEU A 98 7.48 -11.08 -5.10
C LEU A 98 7.28 -11.58 -6.54
N VAL A 99 7.39 -10.67 -7.50
CA VAL A 99 7.21 -10.94 -8.93
C VAL A 99 8.42 -10.41 -9.70
N LEU A 100 9.11 -11.30 -10.41
CA LEU A 100 10.13 -10.90 -11.38
C LEU A 100 9.44 -10.35 -12.65
N GLY A 101 9.68 -9.08 -12.98
CA GLY A 101 9.05 -8.44 -14.14
C GLY A 101 9.65 -7.11 -14.55
N ASP A 102 9.69 -6.86 -15.86
CA ASP A 102 10.05 -5.56 -16.42
C ASP A 102 8.82 -4.63 -16.45
N LEU A 103 8.86 -3.56 -15.65
CA LEU A 103 7.83 -2.54 -15.58
C LEU A 103 7.47 -1.95 -16.95
N GLY A 104 8.45 -1.84 -17.86
CA GLY A 104 8.26 -1.32 -19.21
C GLY A 104 7.46 -2.24 -20.14
N CYS A 105 7.28 -3.51 -19.79
CA CYS A 105 6.39 -4.45 -20.48
C CYS A 105 4.93 -4.35 -19.98
N GLY A 106 4.72 -3.64 -18.87
CA GLY A 106 3.44 -3.50 -18.18
C GLY A 106 3.28 -4.52 -17.05
N LEU A 107 2.40 -4.18 -16.12
CA LEU A 107 2.16 -4.93 -14.90
C LEU A 107 1.19 -6.12 -15.14
N PRO A 108 1.53 -7.35 -14.71
CA PRO A 108 0.79 -8.56 -15.04
C PRO A 108 -0.37 -8.85 -14.07
N PHE A 109 -1.12 -7.81 -13.68
CA PHE A 109 -2.21 -7.95 -12.70
C PHE A 109 -3.59 -7.74 -13.32
N ARG A 110 -4.60 -8.29 -12.65
CA ARG A 110 -5.99 -8.08 -13.04
C ARG A 110 -6.41 -6.64 -12.72
N GLY A 111 -7.41 -6.16 -13.44
CA GLY A 111 -7.91 -4.81 -13.20
C GLY A 111 -8.51 -4.64 -11.81
N GLY A 112 -8.21 -3.53 -11.13
CA GLY A 112 -8.74 -3.23 -9.79
C GLY A 112 -8.27 -4.19 -8.69
N SER A 113 -7.01 -4.66 -8.76
CA SER A 113 -6.44 -5.57 -7.77
C SER A 113 -5.86 -4.87 -6.53
N PHE A 114 -5.50 -3.59 -6.64
CA PHE A 114 -4.78 -2.86 -5.59
C PHE A 114 -5.48 -1.57 -5.19
N ASP A 115 -5.49 -1.30 -3.88
CA ASP A 115 -6.08 -0.10 -3.27
C ASP A 115 -5.12 1.11 -3.30
N GLY A 116 -3.84 0.83 -3.51
CA GLY A 116 -2.83 1.85 -3.75
C GLY A 116 -1.58 1.26 -4.41
N ALA A 117 -0.72 2.13 -4.94
CA ALA A 117 0.59 1.74 -5.41
C ALA A 117 1.66 2.71 -4.91
N ILE A 118 2.84 2.18 -4.60
CA ILE A 118 4.03 2.97 -4.34
C ILE A 118 5.14 2.56 -5.30
N SER A 119 6.06 3.48 -5.56
CA SER A 119 7.33 3.18 -6.22
C SER A 119 8.39 4.07 -5.64
N ILE A 120 9.48 3.48 -5.14
CA ILE A 120 10.54 4.22 -4.48
C ILE A 120 11.83 4.08 -5.28
N SER A 121 12.27 5.19 -5.89
CA SER A 121 13.53 5.25 -6.62
C SER A 121 13.63 4.30 -7.83
N ALA A 122 12.51 3.95 -8.49
CA ALA A 122 12.51 2.99 -9.59
C ALA A 122 12.06 3.54 -10.96
N ILE A 123 11.05 4.40 -11.04
CA ILE A 123 10.45 4.76 -12.35
C ILE A 123 11.38 5.57 -13.27
N GLN A 124 12.45 6.19 -12.76
CA GLN A 124 13.41 6.92 -13.60
C GLN A 124 14.16 5.99 -14.56
N TRP A 125 14.28 4.70 -14.24
CA TRP A 125 14.89 3.69 -15.11
C TRP A 125 14.08 3.48 -16.41
N LEU A 126 12.77 3.76 -16.41
CA LEU A 126 11.93 3.65 -17.60
C LEU A 126 12.18 4.75 -18.63
N CYS A 127 12.81 5.85 -18.21
CA CYS A 127 13.14 6.96 -19.09
C CYS A 127 14.42 6.69 -19.91
N ASN A 128 15.17 5.65 -19.57
CA ASN A 128 16.40 5.29 -20.26
C ASN A 128 16.15 4.18 -21.29
N ALA A 129 16.90 4.24 -22.38
CA ALA A 129 16.91 3.22 -23.43
C ALA A 129 18.29 2.58 -23.46
N ASP A 130 18.44 1.46 -22.77
CA ASP A 130 19.71 0.71 -22.75
C ASP A 130 19.92 -0.10 -24.02
N ARG A 131 18.83 -0.39 -24.76
CA ARG A 131 18.84 -1.13 -26.02
C ARG A 131 18.19 -0.30 -27.12
N SER A 132 18.68 -0.41 -28.36
CA SER A 132 18.13 0.30 -29.52
C SER A 132 16.65 -0.04 -29.82
N SER A 133 16.19 -1.21 -29.37
CA SER A 133 14.80 -1.64 -29.48
C SER A 133 13.86 -1.01 -28.44
N GLN A 134 14.40 -0.34 -27.42
CA GLN A 134 13.60 0.27 -26.36
C GLN A 134 13.21 1.69 -26.75
N ASN A 135 11.91 1.95 -26.79
CA ASN A 135 11.36 3.29 -26.88
C ASN A 135 10.85 3.71 -25.49
N PRO A 136 11.51 4.66 -24.79
CA PRO A 136 11.11 5.08 -23.45
C PRO A 136 9.66 5.55 -23.35
N ILE A 137 9.17 6.27 -24.36
CA ILE A 137 7.78 6.77 -24.38
C ILE A 137 6.80 5.60 -24.47
N ALA A 138 7.08 4.61 -25.31
CA ALA A 138 6.22 3.43 -25.44
C ALA A 138 6.21 2.58 -24.15
N ARG A 139 7.37 2.43 -23.50
CA ARG A 139 7.52 1.72 -22.22
C ARG A 139 6.78 2.45 -21.10
N LEU A 140 6.95 3.76 -20.98
CA LEU A 140 6.21 4.59 -20.01
C LEU A 140 4.70 4.51 -20.23
N ARG A 141 4.24 4.60 -21.49
CA ARG A 141 2.81 4.45 -21.81
C ARG A 141 2.28 3.09 -21.38
N ARG A 142 3.02 2.02 -21.69
CA ARG A 142 2.63 0.66 -21.32
C ARG A 142 2.55 0.50 -19.81
N PHE A 143 3.56 1.01 -19.09
CA PHE A 143 3.60 1.04 -17.64
C PHE A 143 2.37 1.75 -17.05
N PHE A 144 2.14 3.02 -17.38
CA PHE A 144 1.04 3.79 -16.79
C PHE A 144 -0.34 3.24 -17.14
N VAL A 145 -0.56 2.73 -18.35
CA VAL A 145 -1.85 2.08 -18.71
C VAL A 145 -2.08 0.84 -17.87
N SER A 146 -1.06 -0.01 -17.71
CA SER A 146 -1.18 -1.21 -16.89
C SER A 146 -1.35 -0.90 -15.40
N LEU A 147 -0.65 0.12 -14.89
CA LEU A 147 -0.79 0.61 -13.51
C LEU A 147 -2.19 1.14 -13.26
N TYR A 148 -2.70 2.01 -14.15
CA TYR A 148 -4.06 2.54 -14.05
C TYR A 148 -5.09 1.41 -14.01
N SER A 149 -4.93 0.41 -14.88
CA SER A 149 -5.85 -0.73 -14.90
C SER A 149 -5.79 -1.54 -13.61
N SER A 150 -4.61 -1.72 -13.03
CA SER A 150 -4.38 -2.58 -11.85
C SER A 150 -4.95 -1.99 -10.56
N LEU A 151 -5.21 -0.68 -10.52
CA LEU A 151 -5.68 0.05 -9.34
C LEU A 151 -7.21 0.12 -9.26
N THR A 152 -7.74 0.09 -8.04
CA THR A 152 -9.19 0.26 -7.79
C THR A 152 -9.62 1.71 -8.04
N ARG A 153 -10.93 1.91 -8.20
CA ARG A 153 -11.48 3.26 -8.39
C ARG A 153 -11.36 4.05 -7.09
N GLY A 154 -10.79 5.24 -7.17
CA GLY A 154 -10.49 6.07 -5.99
C GLY A 154 -9.14 5.76 -5.34
N ALA A 155 -8.40 4.77 -5.84
CA ALA A 155 -7.03 4.48 -5.41
C ALA A 155 -6.08 5.61 -5.81
N ARG A 156 -4.95 5.67 -5.09
CA ARG A 156 -3.84 6.57 -5.38
C ARG A 156 -2.58 5.79 -5.70
N ALA A 157 -1.72 6.35 -6.54
CA ALA A 157 -0.35 5.89 -6.73
C ALA A 157 0.63 7.01 -6.35
N VAL A 158 1.68 6.67 -5.60
CA VAL A 158 2.73 7.61 -5.20
C VAL A 158 4.07 7.09 -5.66
N LEU A 159 4.66 7.77 -6.64
CA LEU A 159 5.89 7.32 -7.30
C LEU A 159 7.00 8.32 -7.01
N GLN A 160 7.92 7.96 -6.12
CA GLN A 160 9.13 8.73 -5.86
C GLN A 160 10.20 8.43 -6.90
N PHE A 161 10.82 9.48 -7.45
CA PHE A 161 11.85 9.34 -8.49
C PHE A 161 12.88 10.46 -8.47
N TYR A 162 13.94 10.30 -9.27
CA TYR A 162 15.04 11.26 -9.41
C TYR A 162 15.16 11.78 -10.84
N PRO A 163 14.39 12.81 -11.23
CA PRO A 163 14.48 13.36 -12.57
C PRO A 163 15.89 13.87 -12.89
N GLU A 164 16.33 13.66 -14.13
CA GLU A 164 17.52 14.27 -14.70
C GLU A 164 17.26 15.72 -15.13
N SER A 165 16.04 15.98 -15.61
CA SER A 165 15.60 17.29 -16.07
C SER A 165 14.12 17.51 -15.80
N ILE A 166 13.69 18.76 -15.85
CA ILE A 166 12.27 19.14 -15.76
C ILE A 166 11.49 18.48 -16.91
N VAL A 167 12.09 18.40 -18.10
CA VAL A 167 11.49 17.74 -19.27
C VAL A 167 11.17 16.26 -19.00
N GLN A 168 12.04 15.56 -18.28
CA GLN A 168 11.79 14.16 -17.90
C GLN A 168 10.65 14.04 -16.88
N ALA A 169 10.57 14.97 -15.91
CA ALA A 169 9.47 15.02 -14.96
C ALA A 169 8.12 15.35 -15.64
N ASP A 170 8.13 16.24 -16.62
CA ASP A 170 6.95 16.58 -17.43
C ASP A 170 6.51 15.41 -18.32
N LEU A 171 7.46 14.68 -18.91
CA LEU A 171 7.17 13.48 -19.70
C LEU A 171 6.43 12.43 -18.87
N LEU A 172 6.91 12.16 -17.64
CA LEU A 172 6.27 11.23 -16.72
C LEU A 172 4.85 11.66 -16.35
N GLN A 173 4.67 12.93 -16.00
CA GLN A 173 3.35 13.49 -15.71
C GLN A 173 2.41 13.38 -16.91
N ASN A 174 2.88 13.73 -18.12
CA ASN A 174 2.07 13.70 -19.33
C ASN A 174 1.63 12.27 -19.69
N GLU A 175 2.51 11.27 -19.63
CA GLU A 175 2.12 9.89 -19.92
C GLU A 175 1.21 9.30 -18.83
N ALA A 176 1.36 9.71 -17.56
CA ALA A 176 0.41 9.38 -16.50
C ALA A 176 -0.99 9.97 -16.77
N THR A 177 -1.07 11.26 -17.11
CA THR A 177 -2.34 11.92 -17.46
C THR A 177 -3.00 11.27 -18.67
N ARG A 178 -2.22 10.89 -19.69
CA ARG A 178 -2.73 10.18 -20.87
C ARG A 178 -3.30 8.80 -20.54
N ALA A 179 -2.77 8.11 -19.54
CA ALA A 179 -3.33 6.85 -19.06
C ALA A 179 -4.65 7.03 -18.29
N GLY A 180 -4.99 8.26 -17.88
CA GLY A 180 -6.23 8.61 -17.20
C GLY A 180 -6.06 9.01 -15.73
N PHE A 181 -4.81 9.11 -15.24
CA PHE A 181 -4.56 9.61 -13.89
C PHE A 181 -4.83 11.13 -13.82
N THR A 182 -5.35 11.55 -12.68
CA THR A 182 -5.30 12.96 -12.24
C THR A 182 -4.24 13.11 -11.15
N GLY A 183 -3.89 14.34 -10.77
CA GLY A 183 -2.91 14.58 -9.70
C GLY A 183 -1.77 15.48 -10.15
N GLY A 184 -0.60 15.32 -9.55
CA GLY A 184 0.55 16.18 -9.85
C GLY A 184 1.81 15.83 -9.08
N LEU A 185 2.78 16.75 -9.15
CA LEU A 185 4.10 16.59 -8.55
C LEU A 185 4.17 17.26 -7.17
N VAL A 186 4.57 16.50 -6.16
CA VAL A 186 4.93 17.00 -4.83
C VAL A 186 6.45 17.00 -4.71
N ILE A 187 7.02 18.13 -4.31
CA ILE A 187 8.47 18.29 -4.16
C ILE A 187 8.75 18.66 -2.71
N ASP A 188 9.29 17.69 -1.96
CA ASP A 188 9.76 17.95 -0.59
C ASP A 188 11.16 18.59 -0.65
N TYR A 189 11.40 19.56 0.23
CA TYR A 189 12.64 20.34 0.32
C TYR A 189 13.09 20.98 -1.01
N PRO A 190 12.25 21.77 -1.70
CA PRO A 190 12.52 22.29 -3.05
C PRO A 190 13.76 23.19 -3.16
N ASN A 191 14.16 23.82 -2.05
CA ASN A 191 15.32 24.71 -2.00
C ASN A 191 16.64 23.98 -1.67
N SER A 192 16.58 22.69 -1.32
CA SER A 192 17.79 21.90 -1.04
C SER A 192 18.23 21.15 -2.29
N THR A 193 19.53 21.13 -2.61
CA THR A 193 20.04 20.28 -3.69
C THR A 193 20.24 18.83 -3.23
N ARG A 194 20.48 18.61 -1.94
CA ARG A 194 20.74 17.28 -1.34
C ARG A 194 19.48 16.62 -0.79
N ALA A 195 18.64 17.38 -0.10
CA ALA A 195 17.47 16.82 0.58
C ALA A 195 16.25 16.68 -0.35
N LYS A 196 16.22 17.38 -1.49
CA LYS A 196 15.08 17.39 -2.42
C LYS A 196 14.62 15.99 -2.83
N LYS A 197 13.31 15.78 -2.81
CA LYS A 197 12.64 14.54 -3.23
C LYS A 197 11.43 14.88 -4.08
N TYR A 198 11.26 14.16 -5.18
CA TYR A 198 10.14 14.31 -6.10
C TYR A 198 9.20 13.12 -5.96
N PHE A 199 7.92 13.40 -5.74
CA PHE A 199 6.85 12.41 -5.66
C PHE A 199 5.79 12.74 -6.70
N LEU A 200 5.56 11.82 -7.63
CA LEU A 200 4.43 11.89 -8.54
C LEU A 200 3.22 11.27 -7.84
N VAL A 201 2.24 12.10 -7.48
CA VAL A 201 1.04 11.71 -6.75
C VAL A 201 -0.14 11.67 -7.71
N LEU A 202 -0.70 10.49 -7.92
CA LEU A 202 -1.66 10.19 -8.98
C LEU A 202 -2.94 9.58 -8.41
N ASP A 203 -4.10 10.12 -8.75
CA ASP A 203 -5.40 9.57 -8.37
C ASP A 203 -6.07 8.86 -9.55
N VAL A 204 -6.67 7.70 -9.27
CA VAL A 204 -7.47 6.92 -10.21
C VAL A 204 -8.93 7.31 -10.09
N CYS A 205 -9.42 8.10 -11.05
CA CYS A 205 -10.79 8.62 -11.05
C CYS A 205 -11.12 9.44 -9.78
N SER A 206 -11.33 10.74 -9.92
CA SER A 206 -11.84 11.55 -8.82
C SER A 206 -13.26 11.07 -8.46
N THR A 207 -13.42 10.37 -7.34
CA THR A 207 -14.74 10.14 -6.77
C THR A 207 -15.30 11.51 -6.42
N ARG A 208 -16.23 12.03 -7.22
CA ARG A 208 -17.05 13.16 -6.74
C ARG A 208 -17.78 12.63 -5.52
N ARG A 209 -17.43 13.13 -4.32
CA ARG A 209 -18.27 12.93 -3.14
C ARG A 209 -19.64 13.48 -3.51
N ILE A 210 -20.60 12.58 -3.73
CA ILE A 210 -21.99 12.99 -3.90
C ILE A 210 -22.39 13.60 -2.55
N PRO A 211 -22.83 14.86 -2.50
CA PRO A 211 -23.25 15.48 -1.25
C PRO A 211 -24.31 14.59 -0.59
N GLN A 212 -24.16 14.32 0.70
CA GLN A 212 -25.21 13.62 1.44
C GLN A 212 -26.47 14.50 1.43
N PRO A 213 -27.65 13.95 1.11
CA PRO A 213 -28.89 14.69 1.23
C PRO A 213 -29.05 15.16 2.68
N LEU A 214 -29.39 16.45 2.85
CA LEU A 214 -29.69 17.01 4.17
C LEU A 214 -30.94 16.30 4.72
N THR A 215 -30.77 15.50 5.77
CA THR A 215 -31.89 14.90 6.52
C THR A 215 -31.93 15.51 7.91
N GLU A 216 -33.06 16.09 8.29
CA GLU A 216 -33.32 16.49 9.68
C GLU A 216 -33.37 15.23 10.56
N ASN A 217 -32.60 15.23 11.66
CA ASN A 217 -32.42 14.16 12.68
C ASN A 217 -31.20 13.25 12.50
N ASN A 218 -30.02 13.73 12.89
CA ASN A 218 -28.77 12.96 12.91
C ASN A 218 -28.33 12.56 14.35
N GLU A 219 -29.25 12.12 15.20
CA GLU A 219 -28.90 11.51 16.50
C GLU A 219 -28.85 9.97 16.47
N MET A 220 -29.30 9.34 15.39
CA MET A 220 -29.38 7.86 15.31
C MET A 220 -28.10 7.18 14.78
N SER A 221 -27.21 7.95 14.14
CA SER A 221 -26.07 7.41 13.36
C SER A 221 -24.88 6.96 14.23
N ASN A 222 -24.75 7.49 15.45
CA ASN A 222 -23.66 7.12 16.37
C ASN A 222 -23.87 5.77 17.06
N HIS A 223 -25.08 5.19 17.03
CA HIS A 223 -25.34 3.92 17.73
C HIS A 223 -24.83 2.70 16.94
N ASN A 224 -24.67 2.81 15.62
CA ASN A 224 -24.20 1.70 14.77
C ASN A 224 -22.68 1.57 14.71
N ARG A 225 -21.91 2.68 14.82
CA ARG A 225 -20.43 2.65 14.87
C ARG A 225 -19.92 1.90 16.09
N ASN A 226 -20.44 2.24 17.28
CA ASN A 226 -20.02 1.61 18.53
C ASN A 226 -20.28 0.09 18.55
N LYS A 227 -21.33 -0.38 17.86
CA LYS A 227 -21.67 -1.81 17.81
C LYS A 227 -20.69 -2.61 16.95
N LEU A 228 -20.13 -2.00 15.90
CA LEU A 228 -19.16 -2.62 15.02
C LEU A 228 -17.77 -2.68 15.67
N GLU A 229 -17.35 -1.61 16.38
CA GLU A 229 -16.12 -1.61 17.20
C GLU A 229 -16.16 -2.67 18.29
N THR A 230 -17.27 -2.77 19.03
CA THR A 230 -17.41 -3.79 20.10
C THR A 230 -17.32 -5.21 19.53
N LEU A 231 -17.80 -5.43 18.29
CA LEU A 231 -17.70 -6.72 17.60
C LEU A 231 -16.28 -7.00 17.07
N ARG A 232 -15.55 -5.95 16.64
CA ARG A 232 -14.15 -6.02 16.19
C ARG A 232 -13.22 -6.38 17.36
N GLU A 233 -13.35 -5.71 18.50
CA GLU A 233 -12.58 -6.03 19.73
C GLU A 233 -12.81 -7.47 20.21
N CYS A 234 -14.05 -7.97 20.12
CA CYS A 234 -14.40 -9.33 20.52
C CYS A 234 -13.76 -10.39 19.60
N ARG A 235 -13.67 -10.12 18.29
CA ARG A 235 -13.00 -11.01 17.32
C ARG A 235 -11.48 -11.05 17.54
N GLN A 236 -10.87 -9.89 17.77
CA GLN A 236 -9.41 -9.76 17.94
C GLN A 236 -8.93 -10.42 19.25
N MET A 237 -9.72 -10.33 20.32
CA MET A 237 -9.41 -10.92 21.64
C MET A 237 -9.86 -12.40 21.80
N LYS A 238 -10.47 -13.03 20.78
CA LYS A 238 -11.22 -14.31 20.89
C LYS A 238 -12.22 -14.33 22.06
N LYS A 239 -12.70 -13.17 22.51
CA LYS A 239 -13.64 -13.03 23.63
C LYS A 239 -15.05 -13.00 23.08
N LEU A 240 -15.95 -13.78 23.69
CA LEU A 240 -17.37 -13.77 23.32
C LEU A 240 -17.97 -12.39 23.64
N PRO A 241 -18.78 -11.78 22.75
CA PRO A 241 -19.35 -10.47 22.99
C PRO A 241 -20.17 -10.43 24.28
N LYS A 242 -19.90 -9.46 25.16
CA LYS A 242 -20.62 -9.26 26.42
C LYS A 242 -22.12 -9.20 26.14
N HIS A 243 -22.91 -9.92 26.94
CA HIS A 243 -24.37 -10.07 26.78
C HIS A 243 -24.87 -10.85 25.55
N SER A 244 -23.98 -11.39 24.70
CA SER A 244 -24.39 -12.35 23.68
C SER A 244 -24.92 -13.64 24.31
N VAL A 245 -25.79 -14.35 23.58
CA VAL A 245 -26.32 -15.65 24.03
C VAL A 245 -25.19 -16.65 24.30
N ALA A 246 -24.15 -16.64 23.47
CA ALA A 246 -22.97 -17.49 23.64
C ALA A 246 -22.17 -17.13 24.90
N TRP A 247 -21.96 -15.84 25.19
CA TRP A 247 -21.34 -15.38 26.44
C TRP A 247 -22.15 -15.80 27.69
N ILE A 248 -23.48 -15.68 27.64
CA ILE A 248 -24.38 -16.09 28.73
C ILE A 248 -24.26 -17.61 28.98
N LYS A 249 -24.28 -18.42 27.92
CA LYS A 249 -24.14 -19.88 28.02
C LYS A 249 -22.78 -20.28 28.60
N GLN A 250 -21.69 -19.65 28.17
CA GLN A 250 -20.35 -19.91 28.71
C GLN A 250 -20.26 -19.58 30.21
N LYS A 251 -20.84 -18.44 30.64
CA LYS A 251 -20.86 -18.06 32.06
C LYS A 251 -21.69 -19.03 32.90
N LYS A 252 -22.83 -19.50 32.38
CA LYS A 252 -23.65 -20.52 33.02
C LYS A 252 -22.90 -21.84 33.15
N GLN A 253 -22.22 -22.29 32.10
CA GLN A 253 -21.41 -23.52 32.13
C GLN A 253 -20.34 -23.43 33.22
N ARG A 254 -19.57 -22.35 33.25
CA ARG A 254 -18.54 -22.13 34.28
C ARG A 254 -19.11 -22.13 35.70
N ALA A 255 -20.33 -21.63 35.89
CA ALA A 255 -21.00 -21.67 37.19
C ALA A 255 -21.49 -23.08 37.56
N ARG A 256 -21.93 -23.90 36.59
CA ARG A 256 -22.24 -25.33 36.81
C ARG A 256 -20.98 -26.11 37.21
N ASP A 257 -19.85 -25.85 36.54
CA ASP A 257 -18.55 -26.48 36.84
C ASP A 257 -18.06 -26.12 38.26
N GLN A 258 -18.51 -24.98 38.81
CA GLN A 258 -18.27 -24.54 40.19
C GLN A 258 -19.35 -25.02 41.18
N MET A 259 -20.21 -25.96 40.79
CA MET A 259 -21.33 -26.49 41.59
C MET A 259 -22.31 -25.40 42.11
N LYS A 260 -22.44 -24.28 41.40
CA LYS A 260 -23.43 -23.24 41.72
C LYS A 260 -24.78 -23.57 41.10
N GLU A 261 -25.85 -23.15 41.75
CA GLU A 261 -27.20 -23.31 41.23
C GLU A 261 -27.44 -22.34 40.05
N VAL A 262 -27.78 -22.89 38.88
CA VAL A 262 -27.90 -22.12 37.62
C VAL A 262 -29.18 -22.51 36.87
N ALA A 263 -29.96 -21.50 36.47
CA ALA A 263 -31.19 -21.69 35.70
C ALA A 263 -30.96 -22.40 34.35
N ARG A 264 -31.88 -23.30 33.97
CA ARG A 264 -31.86 -24.06 32.71
C ARG A 264 -31.82 -23.15 31.48
N ASP A 265 -31.22 -23.65 30.41
CA ASP A 265 -31.15 -22.93 29.14
C ASP A 265 -32.48 -23.09 28.37
N SER A 266 -33.00 -21.98 27.87
CA SER A 266 -34.23 -21.95 27.08
C SER A 266 -34.02 -21.20 25.75
N LYS A 267 -34.98 -21.35 24.82
CA LYS A 267 -35.00 -20.59 23.56
C LYS A 267 -35.10 -19.07 23.74
N TYR A 268 -35.39 -18.60 24.96
CA TYR A 268 -35.49 -17.18 25.31
C TYR A 268 -34.24 -16.64 26.04
N THR A 269 -33.18 -17.44 26.16
CA THR A 269 -31.93 -17.04 26.83
C THR A 269 -31.30 -15.82 26.13
N GLY A 270 -31.03 -14.75 26.89
CA GLY A 270 -30.45 -13.51 26.37
C GLY A 270 -31.43 -12.54 25.72
N ARG A 271 -32.73 -12.87 25.64
CA ARG A 271 -33.74 -11.97 25.07
C ARG A 271 -34.11 -10.87 26.08
N LYS A 272 -34.06 -9.61 25.65
CA LYS A 272 -34.46 -8.45 26.46
C LYS A 272 -35.97 -8.55 26.75
N ARG A 273 -36.35 -8.60 28.04
CA ARG A 273 -37.76 -8.54 28.44
C ARG A 273 -38.26 -7.11 28.21
N ARG A 274 -39.48 -6.95 27.69
CA ARG A 274 -40.10 -5.63 27.57
C ARG A 274 -40.24 -5.03 28.98
N ALA A 275 -39.89 -3.75 29.13
CA ALA A 275 -40.21 -3.00 30.34
C ALA A 275 -41.74 -2.95 30.46
N LYS A 276 -42.27 -3.29 31.63
CA LYS A 276 -43.65 -2.97 31.98
C LYS A 276 -43.65 -1.49 32.33
N PHE A 277 -44.47 -0.71 31.61
CA PHE A 277 -44.84 0.64 32.04
C PHE A 277 -45.69 0.55 33.30
#